data_AF-A0A9E2LHG1-F1
#
_entry.id   AF-A0A9E2LHG1-F1
#
_cell.length_a   1.000
_cell.length_b   1.000
_cell.length_c   1.000
_cell.angle_alpha   90.00
_cell.angle_beta   90.00
_cell.angle_gamma   90.00
#
_symmetry.space_group_name_H-M   'P 1'
#
loop_
_entity.id
_entity.type
_entity.pdbx_description
1 polymer ?
#
loop_
_entity_poly.entity_id
_entity_poly.type
_entity_poly.pdbx_seq_one_letter_code
_entity_poly.pdbx_strand_id
1 'polypeptide(L)'
;MVRIKFARHRQGRFLKEIMRLSGLTSAEAARLCNVCGRTFRDWKRGKYQMSHDALSRLCKISHIPIPKNIEILPEFWSTKKAGTLGGKRCFELYGRLGTIESRRKGGVNSSRKFSLNPELAKEKGFIVRKEIKHPDKSPLLAEFIGMMIGDGGVRNGYQITISYNWKEDSAYAAYIQKIVKDLFDISSTKYIREKLGSADIIVTSRNLIEFLEEMGIKKGNKVVNQISTPDWIFESKEYQIACLRGLFDTDGSIYRHNYTVSGKKYRYIKMCFSNSSLPVLASIKKMLENLSFHPIIDKRQQGVYLNRPSEVDRYFLEVRTNNPRYYNRYSKFFSQKIGRIGEVV
;
A
#
# COMPACT_ATOMS: atom_id res chain seq x y z
N MET A 1 -26.97 21.37 -40.34
CA MET A 1 -28.09 21.48 -41.31
C MET A 1 -29.16 22.44 -40.81
N VAL A 2 -29.41 23.49 -41.59
CA VAL A 2 -30.46 24.49 -41.36
C VAL A 2 -31.86 23.85 -41.44
N ARG A 3 -32.72 24.14 -40.46
CA ARG A 3 -34.08 23.59 -40.35
C ARG A 3 -35.11 24.65 -40.69
N ILE A 4 -36.24 24.21 -41.21
CA ILE A 4 -37.35 25.09 -41.60
C ILE A 4 -38.51 24.92 -40.63
N LYS A 5 -39.03 26.04 -40.13
CA LYS A 5 -40.24 26.08 -39.32
C LYS A 5 -41.40 26.64 -40.14
N PHE A 6 -42.38 25.77 -40.39
CA PHE A 6 -43.67 26.14 -40.96
C PHE A 6 -44.61 26.65 -39.87
N ALA A 7 -45.60 27.46 -40.25
CA ALA A 7 -46.74 27.76 -39.40
C ALA A 7 -47.46 26.47 -38.95
N ARG A 8 -48.12 26.53 -37.78
CA ARG A 8 -48.70 25.37 -37.09
C ARG A 8 -49.55 24.52 -38.05
N HIS A 9 -49.27 23.21 -38.11
CA HIS A 9 -49.92 22.22 -38.97
C HIS A 9 -49.78 22.41 -40.51
N ARG A 10 -49.05 23.42 -40.99
CA ARG A 10 -48.88 23.63 -42.44
C ARG A 10 -47.85 22.70 -43.10
N GLN A 11 -46.81 22.28 -42.38
CA GLN A 11 -45.79 21.35 -42.92
C GLN A 11 -46.42 20.02 -43.37
N GLY A 12 -47.28 19.43 -42.55
CA GLY A 12 -47.94 18.16 -42.88
C GLY A 12 -48.93 18.29 -44.04
N ARG A 13 -49.65 19.43 -44.13
CA ARG A 13 -50.56 19.71 -45.26
C ARG A 13 -49.79 19.93 -46.56
N PHE A 14 -48.69 20.69 -46.50
CA PHE A 14 -47.81 20.94 -47.63
C PHE A 14 -47.19 19.65 -48.19
N LEU A 15 -46.69 18.77 -47.32
CA LEU A 15 -46.16 17.47 -47.75
C LEU A 15 -47.24 16.54 -48.31
N LYS A 16 -48.47 16.57 -47.77
CA LYS A 16 -49.61 15.83 -48.34
C LYS A 16 -49.99 16.35 -49.73
N GLU A 17 -49.94 17.66 -49.93
CA GLU A 17 -50.27 18.27 -51.22
C GLU A 17 -49.22 17.97 -52.28
N ILE A 18 -47.92 18.06 -51.92
CA ILE A 18 -46.83 17.62 -52.80
C ILE A 18 -47.03 16.16 -53.21
N MET A 19 -47.32 15.28 -52.26
CA MET A 19 -47.54 13.86 -52.56
C MET A 19 -48.76 13.63 -53.46
N ARG A 20 -49.85 14.40 -53.28
CA ARG A 20 -51.05 14.31 -54.10
C ARG A 20 -50.79 14.73 -55.55
N LEU A 21 -50.01 15.80 -55.75
CA LEU A 21 -49.72 16.35 -57.07
C LEU A 21 -48.61 15.59 -57.82
N SER A 22 -47.64 15.04 -57.10
CA SER A 22 -46.50 14.31 -57.70
C SER A 22 -46.71 12.81 -57.84
N GLY A 23 -47.78 12.24 -57.24
CA GLY A 23 -48.04 10.79 -57.24
C GLY A 23 -47.04 9.95 -56.45
N LEU A 24 -46.09 10.57 -55.75
CA LEU A 24 -44.99 9.88 -55.06
C LEU A 24 -45.46 9.16 -53.79
N THR A 25 -44.97 7.94 -53.58
CA THR A 25 -45.13 7.24 -52.30
C THR A 25 -44.27 7.88 -51.21
N SER A 26 -44.63 7.67 -49.93
CA SER A 26 -43.83 8.18 -48.80
C SER A 26 -42.41 7.62 -48.75
N ALA A 27 -42.18 6.44 -49.34
CA ALA A 27 -40.85 5.83 -49.40
C ALA A 27 -39.97 6.49 -50.47
N GLU A 28 -40.53 6.81 -51.62
CA GLU A 28 -39.82 7.50 -52.71
C GLU A 28 -39.50 8.95 -52.33
N ALA A 29 -40.46 9.66 -51.76
CA ALA A 29 -40.23 11.02 -51.27
C ALA A 29 -39.14 11.07 -50.17
N ALA A 30 -39.05 10.04 -49.33
CA ALA A 30 -37.98 9.92 -48.34
C ALA A 30 -36.60 9.70 -48.98
N ARG A 31 -36.50 8.82 -50.00
CA ARG A 31 -35.25 8.61 -50.76
C ARG A 31 -34.79 9.90 -51.44
N LEU A 32 -35.70 10.65 -52.05
CA LEU A 32 -35.40 11.91 -52.73
C LEU A 32 -34.88 12.99 -51.76
N CYS A 33 -35.39 13.01 -50.53
CA CYS A 33 -34.92 13.89 -49.47
C CYS A 33 -33.67 13.38 -48.73
N ASN A 34 -33.10 12.23 -49.14
CA ASN A 34 -32.00 11.54 -48.45
C ASN A 34 -32.27 11.29 -46.95
N VAL A 35 -33.50 10.91 -46.61
CA VAL A 35 -33.91 10.57 -45.23
C VAL A 35 -34.61 9.21 -45.18
N CYS A 36 -34.62 8.57 -44.02
CA CYS A 36 -35.36 7.33 -43.85
C CYS A 36 -36.90 7.56 -43.88
N GLY A 37 -37.66 6.55 -44.32
CA GLY A 37 -39.12 6.65 -44.43
C GLY A 37 -39.84 6.93 -43.10
N ARG A 38 -39.21 6.63 -41.95
CA ARG A 38 -39.73 7.02 -40.63
C ARG A 38 -39.66 8.53 -40.42
N THR A 39 -38.51 9.15 -40.71
CA THR A 39 -38.32 10.60 -40.59
C THR A 39 -39.28 11.37 -41.48
N PHE A 40 -39.51 10.90 -42.72
CA PHE A 40 -40.49 11.53 -43.62
C PHE A 40 -41.93 11.43 -43.09
N ARG A 41 -42.32 10.27 -42.51
CA ARG A 41 -43.62 10.11 -41.84
C ARG A 41 -43.76 11.04 -40.63
N ASP A 42 -42.70 11.21 -39.85
CA ASP A 42 -42.68 12.12 -38.71
C ASP A 42 -42.75 13.61 -39.14
N TRP A 43 -42.19 13.97 -40.31
CA TRP A 43 -42.42 15.28 -40.93
C TRP A 43 -43.88 15.47 -41.35
N LYS A 44 -44.52 14.45 -41.94
CA LYS A 44 -45.94 14.49 -42.32
C LYS A 44 -46.87 14.65 -41.12
N ARG A 45 -46.49 14.07 -39.97
CA ARG A 45 -47.18 14.24 -38.68
C ARG A 45 -46.87 15.57 -37.99
N GLY A 46 -45.93 16.36 -38.50
CA GLY A 46 -45.49 17.62 -37.91
C GLY A 46 -44.70 17.45 -36.62
N LYS A 47 -44.17 16.25 -36.35
CA LYS A 47 -43.41 15.92 -35.13
C LYS A 47 -42.00 16.53 -35.17
N TYR A 48 -41.39 16.60 -36.34
CA TYR A 48 -40.08 17.21 -36.57
C TYR A 48 -40.11 18.20 -37.73
N GLN A 49 -39.24 19.19 -37.67
CA GLN A 49 -39.03 20.17 -38.73
C GLN A 49 -38.16 19.56 -39.85
N MET A 50 -38.52 19.84 -41.11
CA MET A 50 -37.74 19.40 -42.25
C MET A 50 -36.49 20.27 -42.47
N SER A 51 -35.48 19.73 -43.16
CA SER A 51 -34.29 20.50 -43.55
C SER A 51 -34.61 21.42 -44.74
N HIS A 52 -33.88 22.53 -44.83
CA HIS A 52 -33.98 23.43 -45.98
C HIS A 52 -33.64 22.72 -47.31
N ASP A 53 -32.59 21.90 -47.31
CA ASP A 53 -32.21 21.12 -48.49
C ASP A 53 -33.33 20.16 -48.97
N ALA A 54 -34.00 19.48 -48.03
CA ALA A 54 -35.11 18.59 -48.37
C ALA A 54 -36.31 19.35 -48.94
N LEU A 55 -36.56 20.57 -48.45
CA LEU A 55 -37.62 21.42 -48.99
C LEU A 55 -37.30 21.85 -50.44
N SER A 56 -36.10 22.34 -50.68
CA SER A 56 -35.66 22.76 -52.01
C SER A 56 -35.75 21.63 -53.04
N ARG A 57 -35.39 20.40 -52.66
CA ARG A 57 -35.51 19.22 -53.53
C ARG A 57 -36.96 18.88 -53.85
N LEU A 58 -37.85 18.92 -52.86
CA LEU A 58 -39.28 18.62 -53.07
C LEU A 58 -39.99 19.69 -53.91
N CYS A 59 -39.69 20.97 -53.72
CA CYS A 59 -40.24 22.07 -54.53
C CYS A 59 -39.81 21.98 -55.99
N LYS A 60 -38.53 21.64 -56.26
CA LYS A 60 -38.01 21.45 -57.62
C LYS A 60 -38.75 20.35 -58.39
N ILE A 61 -39.06 19.23 -57.73
CA ILE A 61 -39.71 18.08 -58.37
C ILE A 61 -41.21 18.31 -58.57
N SER A 62 -41.86 18.92 -57.58
CA SER A 62 -43.31 19.15 -57.61
C SER A 62 -43.75 20.39 -58.39
N HIS A 63 -42.80 21.23 -58.86
CA HIS A 63 -43.08 22.51 -59.54
C HIS A 63 -43.90 23.50 -58.68
N ILE A 64 -43.93 23.31 -57.36
CA ILE A 64 -44.64 24.17 -56.40
C ILE A 64 -43.67 25.21 -55.82
N PRO A 65 -44.01 26.50 -55.82
CA PRO A 65 -43.16 27.53 -55.24
C PRO A 65 -42.97 27.33 -53.73
N ILE A 66 -41.80 27.71 -53.22
CA ILE A 66 -41.51 27.68 -51.79
C ILE A 66 -42.51 28.59 -51.07
N PRO A 67 -43.24 28.11 -50.04
CA PRO A 67 -44.18 28.94 -49.30
C PRO A 67 -43.50 30.18 -48.68
N LYS A 68 -44.05 31.37 -48.92
CA LYS A 68 -43.48 32.65 -48.45
C LYS A 68 -43.39 32.80 -46.91
N ASN A 69 -44.17 32.03 -46.15
CA ASN A 69 -44.27 32.14 -44.68
C ASN A 69 -43.41 31.08 -43.96
N ILE A 70 -42.12 31.04 -44.28
CA ILE A 70 -41.17 30.06 -43.73
C ILE A 70 -40.09 30.79 -42.91
N GLU A 71 -39.93 30.34 -41.66
CA GLU A 71 -38.83 30.78 -40.79
C GLU A 71 -37.66 29.79 -40.89
N ILE A 72 -36.49 30.29 -41.26
CA ILE A 72 -35.25 29.51 -41.35
C ILE A 72 -34.56 29.53 -39.98
N LEU A 73 -34.42 28.36 -39.37
CA LEU A 73 -33.79 28.22 -38.06
C LEU A 73 -32.28 27.98 -38.20
N PRO A 74 -31.45 28.64 -37.37
CA PRO A 74 -30.00 28.49 -37.42
C PRO A 74 -29.57 27.06 -37.08
N GLU A 75 -28.36 26.71 -37.49
CA GLU A 75 -27.74 25.45 -37.10
C GLU A 75 -27.63 25.36 -35.56
N PHE A 76 -27.86 24.18 -34.99
CA PHE A 76 -27.89 23.94 -33.53
C PHE A 76 -28.95 24.70 -32.72
N TRP A 77 -30.01 25.23 -33.36
CA TRP A 77 -31.09 25.95 -32.66
C TRP A 77 -31.70 25.17 -31.47
N SER A 78 -31.75 23.83 -31.55
CA SER A 78 -32.33 22.98 -30.51
C SER A 78 -31.34 22.51 -29.44
N THR A 79 -30.03 22.72 -29.63
CA THR A 79 -28.98 22.18 -28.74
C THR A 79 -29.12 22.71 -27.33
N LYS A 80 -29.42 24.00 -27.17
CA LYS A 80 -29.67 24.61 -25.85
C LYS A 80 -30.86 23.93 -25.15
N LYS A 81 -31.99 23.77 -25.85
CA LYS A 81 -33.20 23.14 -25.31
C LYS A 81 -32.97 21.66 -24.95
N ALA A 82 -32.30 20.92 -25.82
CA ALA A 82 -31.95 19.52 -25.58
C ALA A 82 -30.99 19.37 -24.40
N GLY A 83 -29.98 20.24 -24.30
CA GLY A 83 -29.07 20.31 -23.16
C GLY A 83 -29.78 20.59 -21.85
N THR A 84 -30.73 21.53 -21.82
CA THR A 84 -31.54 21.80 -20.62
C THR A 84 -32.39 20.59 -20.23
N LEU A 85 -33.05 19.93 -21.19
CA LEU A 85 -33.86 18.74 -20.92
C LEU A 85 -33.00 17.57 -20.41
N GLY A 86 -31.84 17.34 -21.03
CA GLY A 86 -30.89 16.32 -20.60
C GLY A 86 -30.33 16.61 -19.20
N GLY A 87 -30.01 17.88 -18.90
CA GLY A 87 -29.57 18.30 -17.58
C GLY A 87 -30.62 18.08 -16.50
N LYS A 88 -31.89 18.43 -16.76
CA LYS A 88 -33.01 18.14 -15.85
C LYS A 88 -33.17 16.65 -15.61
N ARG A 89 -33.11 15.83 -16.66
CA ARG A 89 -33.22 14.37 -16.53
C ARG A 89 -32.06 13.76 -15.74
N CYS A 90 -30.84 14.25 -15.95
CA CYS A 90 -29.66 13.84 -15.20
C CYS A 90 -29.82 14.18 -13.71
N PHE A 91 -30.34 15.37 -13.40
CA PHE A 91 -30.63 15.79 -12.03
C PHE A 91 -31.73 14.93 -11.37
N GLU A 92 -32.78 14.53 -12.11
CA GLU A 92 -33.79 13.60 -11.60
C GLU A 92 -33.22 12.22 -11.26
N LEU A 93 -32.34 11.69 -12.12
CA LEU A 93 -31.79 10.33 -11.96
C LEU A 93 -30.70 10.25 -10.90
N TYR A 94 -29.85 11.25 -10.81
CA TYR A 94 -28.61 11.21 -10.02
C TYR A 94 -28.56 12.26 -8.92
N GLY A 95 -29.58 13.13 -8.83
CA GLY A 95 -29.63 14.23 -7.89
C GLY A 95 -28.65 15.35 -8.22
N ARG A 96 -28.30 16.12 -7.18
CA ARG A 96 -27.39 17.26 -7.30
C ARG A 96 -25.96 16.79 -7.56
N LEU A 97 -25.40 17.19 -8.69
CA LEU A 97 -24.00 16.93 -9.05
C LEU A 97 -23.05 17.72 -8.13
N GLY A 98 -21.92 17.12 -7.78
CA GLY A 98 -20.86 17.78 -7.01
C GLY A 98 -21.11 17.88 -5.50
N THR A 99 -22.13 17.19 -4.98
CA THR A 99 -22.29 16.96 -3.53
C THR A 99 -21.11 16.18 -2.96
N ILE A 100 -20.90 16.30 -1.64
CA ILE A 100 -19.87 15.51 -0.92
C ILE A 100 -20.07 14.00 -1.17
N GLU A 101 -21.33 13.55 -1.14
CA GLU A 101 -21.67 12.15 -1.36
C GLU A 101 -21.36 11.66 -2.79
N SER A 102 -21.74 12.44 -3.82
CA SER A 102 -21.44 12.07 -5.21
C SER A 102 -19.94 12.06 -5.49
N ARG A 103 -19.19 13.02 -4.95
CA ARG A 103 -17.71 13.04 -5.02
C ARG A 103 -17.10 11.82 -4.32
N ARG A 104 -17.57 11.50 -3.11
CA ARG A 104 -17.13 10.31 -2.36
C ARG A 104 -17.39 9.04 -3.16
N LYS A 105 -18.59 8.87 -3.72
CA LYS A 105 -18.96 7.72 -4.56
C LYS A 105 -18.04 7.60 -5.78
N GLY A 106 -17.76 8.71 -6.46
CA GLY A 106 -16.81 8.74 -7.58
C GLY A 106 -15.39 8.31 -7.17
N GLY A 107 -14.90 8.82 -6.03
CA GLY A 107 -13.60 8.43 -5.47
C GLY A 107 -13.52 6.95 -5.09
N VAL A 108 -14.57 6.41 -4.47
CA VAL A 108 -14.66 4.98 -4.12
C VAL A 108 -14.68 4.11 -5.36
N ASN A 109 -15.49 4.46 -6.37
CA ASN A 109 -15.56 3.70 -7.62
C ASN A 109 -14.23 3.73 -8.38
N SER A 110 -13.57 4.88 -8.44
CA SER A 110 -12.24 5.03 -9.03
C SER A 110 -11.22 4.14 -8.30
N SER A 111 -11.19 4.23 -6.96
CA SER A 111 -10.30 3.42 -6.12
C SER A 111 -10.53 1.92 -6.31
N ARG A 112 -11.80 1.49 -6.38
CA ARG A 112 -12.17 0.09 -6.64
C ARG A 112 -11.72 -0.37 -8.03
N LYS A 113 -11.95 0.45 -9.06
CA LYS A 113 -11.54 0.14 -10.44
C LYS A 113 -10.04 -0.08 -10.56
N PHE A 114 -9.23 0.80 -9.96
CA PHE A 114 -7.77 0.71 -10.01
C PHE A 114 -7.21 -0.36 -9.06
N SER A 115 -7.87 -0.66 -7.95
CA SER A 115 -7.49 -1.77 -7.08
C SER A 115 -7.71 -3.13 -7.76
N LEU A 116 -8.78 -3.29 -8.55
CA LEU A 116 -9.08 -4.52 -9.28
C LEU A 116 -8.22 -4.70 -10.53
N ASN A 117 -7.70 -3.62 -11.10
CA ASN A 117 -6.88 -3.65 -12.32
C ASN A 117 -5.54 -2.91 -12.09
N PRO A 118 -4.56 -3.56 -11.46
CA PRO A 118 -3.26 -2.95 -11.17
C PRO A 118 -2.51 -2.51 -12.42
N GLU A 119 -2.66 -3.23 -13.54
CA GLU A 119 -2.03 -2.87 -14.83
C GLU A 119 -2.55 -1.53 -15.36
N LEU A 120 -3.87 -1.36 -15.37
CA LEU A 120 -4.51 -0.10 -15.75
C LEU A 120 -4.10 1.04 -14.80
N ALA A 121 -3.92 0.75 -13.52
CA ALA A 121 -3.44 1.72 -12.55
C ALA A 121 -2.00 2.17 -12.88
N LYS A 122 -1.09 1.23 -13.19
CA LYS A 122 0.28 1.53 -13.62
C LYS A 122 0.31 2.36 -14.90
N GLU A 123 -0.49 2.00 -15.91
CA GLU A 123 -0.60 2.73 -17.18
C GLU A 123 -1.02 4.20 -16.97
N LYS A 124 -1.93 4.43 -16.02
CA LYS A 124 -2.40 5.77 -15.66
C LYS A 124 -1.49 6.51 -14.66
N GLY A 125 -0.33 5.93 -14.30
CA GLY A 125 0.67 6.55 -13.43
C GLY A 125 0.36 6.47 -11.93
N PHE A 126 -0.58 5.61 -11.50
CA PHE A 126 -0.83 5.38 -10.08
C PHE A 126 0.27 4.51 -9.46
N ILE A 127 0.67 4.86 -8.23
CA ILE A 127 1.56 4.04 -7.42
C ILE A 127 0.78 2.83 -6.94
N VAL A 128 1.11 1.65 -7.46
CA VAL A 128 0.56 0.38 -7.00
C VAL A 128 1.38 -0.18 -5.84
N ARG A 129 0.77 -1.11 -5.08
CA ARG A 129 1.48 -1.80 -4.00
C ARG A 129 2.65 -2.61 -4.57
N LYS A 130 3.78 -2.59 -3.86
CA LYS A 130 4.92 -3.43 -4.21
C LYS A 130 4.57 -4.89 -3.96
N GLU A 131 4.84 -5.73 -4.95
CA GLU A 131 4.82 -7.18 -4.77
C GLU A 131 5.96 -7.59 -3.83
N ILE A 132 5.70 -8.62 -3.04
CA ILE A 132 6.64 -9.16 -2.08
C ILE A 132 6.65 -10.67 -2.23
N LYS A 133 7.79 -11.28 -1.98
CA LYS A 133 7.82 -12.71 -1.69
C LYS A 133 7.23 -12.96 -0.31
N HIS A 134 6.39 -13.99 -0.18
CA HIS A 134 5.88 -14.48 1.10
C HIS A 134 6.74 -15.66 1.53
N PRO A 135 7.73 -15.47 2.43
CA PRO A 135 8.57 -16.56 2.90
C PRO A 135 7.81 -17.47 3.86
N ASP A 136 8.06 -18.76 3.77
CA ASP A 136 7.63 -19.72 4.78
C ASP A 136 8.35 -19.49 6.12
N LYS A 137 7.78 -20.04 7.20
CA LYS A 137 8.41 -20.06 8.53
C LYS A 137 9.80 -20.69 8.41
N SER A 138 10.83 -19.89 8.68
CA SER A 138 12.23 -20.28 8.53
C SER A 138 13.09 -19.63 9.61
N PRO A 139 14.29 -20.17 9.91
CA PRO A 139 15.19 -19.55 10.87
C PRO A 139 15.55 -18.11 10.48
N LEU A 140 15.71 -17.83 9.17
CA LEU A 140 16.00 -16.48 8.68
C LEU A 140 14.85 -15.50 8.96
N LEU A 141 13.61 -15.95 8.77
CA LEU A 141 12.42 -15.16 9.12
C LEU A 141 12.32 -14.96 10.64
N ALA A 142 12.59 -16.00 11.44
CA ALA A 142 12.59 -15.91 12.90
C ALA A 142 13.62 -14.89 13.42
N GLU A 143 14.81 -14.86 12.83
CA GLU A 143 15.83 -13.85 13.13
C GLU A 143 15.36 -12.44 12.78
N PHE A 144 14.77 -12.25 11.60
CA PHE A 144 14.19 -10.98 11.20
C PHE A 144 13.07 -10.52 12.15
N ILE A 145 12.23 -11.43 12.62
CA ILE A 145 11.20 -11.14 13.62
C ILE A 145 11.82 -10.71 14.95
N GLY A 146 12.89 -11.36 15.39
CA GLY A 146 13.67 -10.94 16.56
C GLY A 146 14.20 -9.51 16.43
N MET A 147 14.81 -9.18 15.28
CA MET A 147 15.27 -7.82 14.98
C MET A 147 14.11 -6.81 14.99
N MET A 148 12.95 -7.20 14.45
CA MET A 148 11.76 -6.36 14.43
C MET A 148 11.19 -6.11 15.83
N ILE A 149 11.28 -7.08 16.73
CA ILE A 149 10.82 -6.96 18.13
C ILE A 149 11.77 -6.09 18.96
N GLY A 150 13.08 -6.17 18.73
CA GLY A 150 14.08 -5.29 19.36
C GLY A 150 14.00 -3.85 18.83
N ASP A 151 14.78 -3.56 17.79
CA ASP A 151 14.94 -2.21 17.23
C ASP A 151 13.95 -1.85 16.10
N GLY A 152 13.12 -2.80 15.66
CA GLY A 152 12.15 -2.54 14.60
C GLY A 152 10.98 -1.63 14.98
N GLY A 153 10.23 -1.16 14.00
CA GLY A 153 9.01 -0.37 14.24
C GLY A 153 8.19 -0.21 12.98
N VAL A 154 6.87 -0.08 13.14
CA VAL A 154 5.96 0.28 12.04
C VAL A 154 5.53 1.73 12.22
N ARG A 155 5.98 2.62 11.33
CA ARG A 155 5.83 4.07 11.52
C ARG A 155 4.44 4.58 11.13
N ASN A 156 4.07 4.39 9.87
CA ASN A 156 2.86 4.99 9.28
C ASN A 156 1.95 3.96 8.57
N GLY A 157 2.05 2.68 8.94
CA GLY A 157 1.25 1.60 8.33
C GLY A 157 1.65 1.18 6.90
N TYR A 158 2.61 1.88 6.29
CA TYR A 158 3.22 1.55 4.98
C TYR A 158 4.74 1.42 5.03
N GLN A 159 5.37 1.73 6.17
CA GLN A 159 6.81 1.66 6.39
C GLN A 159 7.16 0.88 7.64
N ILE A 160 8.10 -0.06 7.49
CA ILE A 160 8.88 -0.61 8.61
C ILE A 160 10.22 0.11 8.69
N THR A 161 10.71 0.27 9.91
CA THR A 161 11.99 0.90 10.22
C THR A 161 12.75 0.04 11.22
N ILE A 162 14.03 -0.21 10.99
CA ILE A 162 14.94 -0.82 11.97
C ILE A 162 16.04 0.18 12.26
N SER A 163 16.08 0.68 13.49
CA SER A 163 17.08 1.66 13.93
C SER A 163 18.38 0.97 14.34
N TYR A 164 19.52 1.63 14.13
CA TYR A 164 20.84 1.10 14.50
C TYR A 164 21.84 2.24 14.72
N ASN A 165 22.98 1.97 15.36
CA ASN A 165 24.06 2.95 15.49
C ASN A 165 24.84 3.08 14.17
N TRP A 166 24.87 4.27 13.57
CA TRP A 166 25.40 4.42 12.21
C TRP A 166 26.91 4.14 12.11
N LYS A 167 27.67 4.38 13.20
CA LYS A 167 29.13 4.19 13.24
C LYS A 167 29.49 2.75 13.57
N GLU A 168 28.90 2.20 14.63
CA GLU A 168 29.30 0.90 15.17
C GLU A 168 28.65 -0.28 14.45
N ASP A 169 27.43 -0.12 13.94
CA ASP A 169 26.61 -1.22 13.42
C ASP A 169 26.43 -1.16 11.89
N SER A 170 27.29 -0.43 11.17
CA SER A 170 27.17 -0.25 9.70
C SER A 170 27.28 -1.58 8.92
N ALA A 171 28.14 -2.49 9.35
CA ALA A 171 28.27 -3.82 8.78
C ALA A 171 27.03 -4.69 9.06
N TYR A 172 26.50 -4.61 10.29
CA TYR A 172 25.26 -5.30 10.66
C TYR A 172 24.06 -4.74 9.88
N ALA A 173 24.03 -3.44 9.61
CA ALA A 173 23.00 -2.85 8.77
C ALA A 173 23.02 -3.42 7.35
N ALA A 174 24.20 -3.65 6.75
CA ALA A 174 24.30 -4.32 5.45
C ALA A 174 23.75 -5.76 5.49
N TYR A 175 23.98 -6.48 6.59
CA TYR A 175 23.40 -7.81 6.82
C TYR A 175 21.86 -7.76 6.89
N ILE A 176 21.29 -6.82 7.63
CA ILE A 176 19.83 -6.63 7.69
C ILE A 176 19.25 -6.32 6.30
N GLN A 177 19.90 -5.45 5.51
CA GLN A 177 19.45 -5.15 4.15
C GLN A 177 19.43 -6.41 3.26
N LYS A 178 20.44 -7.28 3.41
CA LYS A 178 20.51 -8.56 2.72
C LYS A 178 19.35 -9.48 3.13
N ILE A 179 19.08 -9.63 4.43
CA ILE A 179 17.94 -10.42 4.92
C ILE A 179 16.62 -9.94 4.33
N VAL A 180 16.38 -8.63 4.32
CA VAL A 180 15.16 -8.04 3.74
C VAL A 180 15.02 -8.39 2.27
N LYS A 181 16.12 -8.34 1.51
CA LYS A 181 16.14 -8.70 0.10
C LYS A 181 15.91 -10.20 -0.11
N ASP A 182 16.56 -11.05 0.66
CA ASP A 182 16.46 -12.51 0.54
C ASP A 182 15.05 -13.03 0.91
N LEU A 183 14.44 -12.46 1.97
CA LEU A 183 13.12 -12.88 2.44
C LEU A 183 11.97 -12.35 1.58
N PHE A 184 12.01 -11.07 1.20
CA PHE A 184 10.85 -10.37 0.65
C PHE A 184 11.04 -9.92 -0.80
N ASP A 185 12.25 -10.03 -1.34
CA ASP A 185 12.65 -9.51 -2.66
C ASP A 185 12.53 -7.98 -2.82
N ILE A 186 12.48 -7.24 -1.70
CA ILE A 186 12.32 -5.78 -1.69
C ILE A 186 13.65 -5.09 -1.34
N SER A 187 13.90 -3.94 -1.97
CA SER A 187 15.01 -3.05 -1.61
C SER A 187 14.70 -2.22 -0.36
N SER A 188 15.69 -2.07 0.51
CA SER A 188 15.64 -1.19 1.69
C SER A 188 16.48 0.09 1.47
N THR A 189 16.08 1.19 2.11
CA THR A 189 16.80 2.47 2.06
C THR A 189 17.45 2.75 3.42
N LYS A 190 18.68 3.27 3.43
CA LYS A 190 19.32 3.78 4.65
C LYS A 190 19.04 5.26 4.82
N TYR A 191 18.65 5.66 6.02
CA TYR A 191 18.48 7.06 6.41
C TYR A 191 19.36 7.38 7.61
N ILE A 192 20.39 8.18 7.41
CA ILE A 192 21.38 8.51 8.45
C ILE A 192 20.92 9.75 9.22
N ARG A 193 20.91 9.67 10.56
CA ARG A 193 20.61 10.78 11.46
C ARG A 193 21.89 11.17 12.22
N GLU A 194 22.81 11.83 11.53
CA GLU A 194 24.16 12.11 12.04
C GLU A 194 24.18 12.78 13.42
N LYS A 195 23.30 13.77 13.65
CA LYS A 195 23.18 14.51 14.91
C LYS A 195 22.82 13.62 16.11
N LEU A 196 22.15 12.49 15.87
CA LEU A 196 21.70 11.56 16.90
C LEU A 196 22.60 10.31 17.00
N GLY A 197 23.63 10.19 16.16
CA GLY A 197 24.47 8.99 16.12
C GLY A 197 23.75 7.71 15.66
N SER A 198 22.54 7.84 15.12
CA SER A 198 21.69 6.71 14.70
C SER A 198 21.40 6.76 13.20
N ALA A 199 20.99 5.62 12.64
CA ALA A 199 20.48 5.50 11.29
C ALA A 199 19.32 4.49 11.28
N ASP A 200 18.48 4.58 10.25
CA ASP A 200 17.36 3.68 10.06
C ASP A 200 17.47 2.94 8.73
N ILE A 201 17.15 1.66 8.75
CA ILE A 201 16.82 0.89 7.55
C ILE A 201 15.31 0.99 7.35
N ILE A 202 14.91 1.59 6.24
CA ILE A 202 13.51 1.86 5.92
C ILE A 202 13.09 0.95 4.77
N VAL A 203 12.00 0.21 4.97
CA VAL A 203 11.35 -0.57 3.90
C VAL A 203 9.92 -0.08 3.77
N THR A 204 9.59 0.44 2.58
CA THR A 204 8.23 0.91 2.26
C THR A 204 7.51 -0.18 1.48
N SER A 205 6.60 -0.89 2.14
CA SER A 205 5.68 -1.85 1.52
C SER A 205 4.49 -2.12 2.45
N ARG A 206 3.27 -1.93 1.93
CA ARG A 206 2.05 -2.26 2.66
C ARG A 206 1.84 -3.78 2.78
N ASN A 207 2.14 -4.51 1.72
CA ASN A 207 2.02 -5.97 1.71
C ASN A 207 2.96 -6.60 2.76
N LEU A 208 4.17 -6.03 2.93
CA LEU A 208 5.11 -6.51 3.95
C LEU A 208 4.56 -6.32 5.37
N ILE A 209 3.89 -5.20 5.61
CA ILE A 209 3.31 -4.93 6.92
C ILE A 209 2.13 -5.84 7.19
N GLU A 210 1.26 -6.05 6.20
CA GLU A 210 0.14 -6.99 6.32
C GLU A 210 0.66 -8.41 6.60
N PHE A 211 1.72 -8.86 5.91
CA PHE A 211 2.39 -10.13 6.20
C PHE A 211 2.99 -10.19 7.61
N LEU A 212 3.67 -9.13 8.07
CA LEU A 212 4.25 -9.12 9.42
C LEU A 212 3.17 -9.11 10.51
N GLU A 213 2.02 -8.49 10.26
CA GLU A 213 0.85 -8.54 11.14
C GLU A 213 0.31 -9.97 11.25
N GLU A 214 0.21 -10.70 10.13
CA GLU A 214 -0.16 -12.12 10.11
C GLU A 214 0.86 -12.98 10.89
N MET A 215 2.15 -12.63 10.82
CA MET A 215 3.22 -13.30 11.58
C MET A 215 3.29 -12.91 13.05
N GLY A 216 2.44 -11.99 13.53
CA GLY A 216 2.31 -11.61 14.94
C GLY A 216 2.93 -10.26 15.35
N ILE A 217 3.48 -9.49 14.40
CA ILE A 217 4.01 -8.14 14.67
C ILE A 217 2.91 -7.10 14.56
N LYS A 218 2.47 -6.55 15.69
CA LYS A 218 1.41 -5.52 15.73
C LYS A 218 1.94 -4.12 15.44
N LYS A 219 1.12 -3.30 14.76
CA LYS A 219 1.33 -1.85 14.59
C LYS A 219 1.22 -1.10 15.93
N GLY A 220 2.02 -0.05 16.11
CA GLY A 220 1.93 0.88 17.23
C GLY A 220 3.02 0.69 18.29
N ASN A 221 2.83 1.33 19.45
CA ASN A 221 3.83 1.31 20.52
C ASN A 221 3.92 -0.11 21.11
N LYS A 222 5.09 -0.74 20.95
CA LYS A 222 5.39 -2.11 21.39
C LYS A 222 5.13 -2.34 22.88
N VAL A 223 5.39 -1.33 23.70
CA VAL A 223 5.20 -1.36 25.16
C VAL A 223 3.72 -1.25 25.50
N VAL A 224 2.96 -0.42 24.80
CA VAL A 224 1.50 -0.31 25.00
C VAL A 224 0.79 -1.57 24.53
N ASN A 225 1.23 -2.12 23.40
CA ASN A 225 0.64 -3.31 22.79
C ASN A 225 1.09 -4.63 23.44
N GLN A 226 2.02 -4.56 24.41
CA GLN A 226 2.54 -5.73 25.14
C GLN A 226 2.93 -6.86 24.17
N ILE A 227 3.67 -6.51 23.11
CA ILE A 227 4.01 -7.44 22.04
C ILE A 227 4.88 -8.56 22.62
N SER A 228 4.45 -9.79 22.42
CA SER A 228 5.19 -11.01 22.76
C SER A 228 5.86 -11.58 21.52
N THR A 229 6.80 -12.50 21.70
CA THR A 229 7.31 -13.29 20.58
C THR A 229 6.18 -14.19 20.04
N PRO A 230 5.97 -14.28 18.72
CA PRO A 230 4.94 -15.12 18.12
C PRO A 230 5.07 -16.59 18.50
N ASP A 231 3.94 -17.28 18.73
CA ASP A 231 3.93 -18.66 19.21
C ASP A 231 4.67 -19.63 18.29
N TRP A 232 4.63 -19.38 16.98
CA TRP A 232 5.30 -20.23 16.00
C TRP A 232 6.82 -20.27 16.18
N ILE A 233 7.42 -19.26 16.80
CA ILE A 233 8.85 -19.26 17.11
C ILE A 233 9.17 -20.39 18.10
N PHE A 234 8.25 -20.72 19.00
CA PHE A 234 8.44 -21.78 20.00
C PHE A 234 8.22 -23.20 19.44
N GLU A 235 7.74 -23.34 18.19
CA GLU A 235 7.52 -24.64 17.54
C GLU A 235 8.84 -25.40 17.27
N SER A 236 9.97 -24.68 17.10
CA SER A 236 11.29 -25.29 16.82
C SER A 236 12.40 -24.64 17.63
N LYS A 237 13.40 -25.43 18.02
CA LYS A 237 14.63 -24.91 18.66
C LYS A 237 15.40 -23.98 17.73
N GLU A 238 15.43 -24.26 16.43
CA GLU A 238 16.14 -23.45 15.44
C GLU A 238 15.53 -22.05 15.30
N TYR A 239 14.20 -21.95 15.35
CA TYR A 239 13.50 -20.67 15.32
C TYR A 239 13.76 -19.87 16.59
N GLN A 240 13.74 -20.52 17.76
CA GLN A 240 14.09 -19.87 19.03
C GLN A 240 15.51 -19.33 19.00
N ILE A 241 16.49 -20.13 18.54
CA ILE A 241 17.89 -19.70 18.42
C ILE A 241 18.00 -18.49 17.49
N ALA A 242 17.37 -18.53 16.33
CA ALA A 242 17.46 -17.45 15.34
C ALA A 242 16.77 -16.17 15.84
N CYS A 243 15.57 -16.27 16.43
CA CYS A 243 14.87 -15.13 17.03
C CYS A 243 15.66 -14.52 18.19
N LEU A 244 16.25 -15.37 19.05
CA LEU A 244 17.09 -14.93 20.16
C LEU A 244 18.35 -14.21 19.67
N ARG A 245 18.98 -14.70 18.59
CA ARG A 245 20.09 -14.02 17.92
C ARG A 245 19.67 -12.62 17.44
N GLY A 246 18.55 -12.51 16.72
CA GLY A 246 18.04 -11.24 16.23
C GLY A 246 17.77 -10.21 17.34
N LEU A 247 17.21 -10.65 18.48
CA LEU A 247 16.95 -9.80 19.64
C LEU A 247 18.23 -9.30 20.32
N PHE A 248 19.19 -10.18 20.55
CA PHE A 248 20.45 -9.81 21.20
C PHE A 248 21.37 -8.99 20.28
N ASP A 249 21.33 -9.22 18.98
CA ASP A 249 22.11 -8.48 18.00
C ASP A 249 21.61 -7.03 17.79
N THR A 250 20.37 -6.73 18.21
CA THR A 250 19.81 -5.37 18.24
C THR A 250 19.95 -4.74 19.63
N ASP A 251 19.26 -5.31 20.62
CA ASP A 251 19.04 -4.71 21.96
C ASP A 251 19.82 -5.41 23.09
N GLY A 252 20.63 -6.42 22.74
CA GLY A 252 21.46 -7.12 23.70
C GLY A 252 22.63 -6.25 24.20
N SER A 253 23.18 -6.62 25.34
CA SER A 253 24.36 -5.99 25.89
C SER A 253 25.31 -7.04 26.45
N ILE A 254 26.60 -6.79 26.25
CA ILE A 254 27.69 -7.61 26.74
C ILE A 254 28.63 -6.70 27.49
N TYR A 255 28.89 -7.05 28.74
CA TYR A 255 29.68 -6.22 29.62
C TYR A 255 30.55 -7.08 30.52
N ARG A 256 31.61 -6.44 31.01
CA ARG A 256 32.50 -7.04 31.99
C ARG A 256 32.04 -6.66 33.38
N HIS A 257 31.89 -7.65 34.24
CA HIS A 257 31.67 -7.45 35.66
C HIS A 257 32.97 -7.75 36.40
N ASN A 258 33.50 -6.72 37.07
CA ASN A 258 34.69 -6.82 37.91
C ASN A 258 34.27 -6.71 39.37
N TYR A 259 34.75 -7.60 40.22
CA TYR A 259 34.58 -7.45 41.66
C TYR A 259 35.78 -8.03 42.41
N THR A 260 36.02 -7.51 43.61
CA THR A 260 37.14 -7.92 44.45
C THR A 260 36.59 -8.69 45.64
N VAL A 261 37.09 -9.89 45.89
CA VAL A 261 36.76 -10.68 47.09
C VAL A 261 38.06 -11.09 47.76
N SER A 262 38.24 -10.71 49.03
CA SER A 262 39.43 -11.03 49.83
C SER A 262 40.74 -10.70 49.10
N GLY A 263 40.84 -9.48 48.56
CA GLY A 263 42.02 -9.00 47.80
C GLY A 263 42.12 -9.51 46.35
N LYS A 264 41.45 -10.61 46.00
CA LYS A 264 41.47 -11.19 44.64
C LYS A 264 40.48 -10.50 43.72
N LYS A 265 40.96 -10.03 42.57
CA LYS A 265 40.14 -9.38 41.52
C LYS A 265 39.60 -10.43 40.55
N TYR A 266 38.29 -10.60 40.53
CA TYR A 266 37.60 -11.48 39.59
C TYR A 266 37.02 -10.69 38.43
N ARG A 267 37.05 -11.30 37.24
CA ARG A 267 36.54 -10.69 36.00
C ARG A 267 35.68 -11.70 35.27
N TYR A 268 34.41 -11.35 35.07
CA TYR A 268 33.46 -12.19 34.36
C TYR A 268 32.82 -11.43 33.21
N ILE A 269 32.55 -12.15 32.13
CA ILE A 269 31.74 -11.66 31.03
C ILE A 269 30.30 -12.01 31.36
N LYS A 270 29.41 -11.03 31.19
CA LYS A 270 27.98 -11.20 31.39
C LYS A 270 27.24 -10.67 30.18
N MET A 271 26.06 -11.22 29.94
CA MET A 271 25.13 -10.72 28.93
C MET A 271 23.84 -10.29 29.60
N CYS A 272 23.24 -9.23 29.09
CA CYS A 272 21.88 -8.85 29.45
C CYS A 272 21.11 -8.39 28.23
N PHE A 273 19.79 -8.53 28.30
CA PHE A 273 18.85 -7.93 27.38
C PHE A 273 17.87 -7.12 28.21
N SER A 274 17.69 -5.84 27.89
CA SER A 274 16.83 -4.93 28.65
C SER A 274 15.74 -4.38 27.75
N ASN A 275 14.50 -4.41 28.22
CA ASN A 275 13.36 -3.93 27.45
C ASN A 275 12.21 -3.54 28.38
N SER A 276 11.42 -2.54 27.98
CA SER A 276 10.27 -2.08 28.76
C SER A 276 9.03 -2.99 28.60
N SER A 277 9.03 -3.92 27.64
CA SER A 277 7.94 -4.87 27.42
C SER A 277 8.15 -6.15 28.23
N LEU A 278 7.35 -6.36 29.27
CA LEU A 278 7.39 -7.57 30.11
C LEU A 278 7.18 -8.88 29.31
N PRO A 279 6.25 -8.95 28.32
CA PRO A 279 6.08 -10.14 27.49
C PRO A 279 7.32 -10.50 26.66
N VAL A 280 8.07 -9.49 26.18
CA VAL A 280 9.33 -9.74 25.47
C VAL A 280 10.34 -10.37 26.42
N LEU A 281 10.49 -9.82 27.63
CA LEU A 281 11.40 -10.37 28.64
C LEU A 281 11.01 -11.80 29.04
N ALA A 282 9.71 -12.06 29.23
CA ALA A 282 9.19 -13.39 29.52
C ALA A 282 9.46 -14.38 28.37
N SER A 283 9.27 -13.94 27.12
CA SER A 283 9.56 -14.74 25.93
C SER A 283 11.05 -15.10 25.83
N ILE A 284 11.93 -14.13 26.07
CA ILE A 284 13.39 -14.35 26.05
C ILE A 284 13.82 -15.31 27.15
N LYS A 285 13.30 -15.12 28.37
CA LYS A 285 13.53 -16.05 29.48
C LYS A 285 13.13 -17.47 29.08
N LYS A 286 11.91 -17.64 28.53
CA LYS A 286 11.40 -18.94 28.09
C LYS A 286 12.26 -19.57 27.00
N MET A 287 12.67 -18.79 25.99
CA MET A 287 13.56 -19.27 24.92
C MET A 287 14.91 -19.73 25.48
N LEU A 288 15.51 -18.95 26.38
CA LEU A 288 16.76 -19.32 27.04
C LEU A 288 16.63 -20.58 27.90
N GLU A 289 15.55 -20.72 28.66
CA GLU A 289 15.27 -21.92 29.47
C GLU A 289 15.05 -23.16 28.60
N ASN A 290 14.32 -23.04 27.48
CA ASN A 290 14.14 -24.13 26.52
C ASN A 290 15.45 -24.59 25.87
N LEU A 291 16.41 -23.67 25.76
CA LEU A 291 17.78 -23.94 25.31
C LEU A 291 18.71 -24.32 26.48
N SER A 292 18.16 -24.67 27.65
CA SER A 292 18.89 -25.11 28.84
C SER A 292 19.88 -24.08 29.40
N PHE A 293 19.65 -22.79 29.17
CA PHE A 293 20.35 -21.69 29.86
C PHE A 293 19.64 -21.37 31.18
N HIS A 294 20.32 -20.64 32.07
CA HIS A 294 19.78 -20.25 33.37
C HIS A 294 19.66 -18.72 33.48
N PRO A 295 18.73 -18.11 32.73
CA PRO A 295 18.50 -16.67 32.78
C PRO A 295 17.95 -16.21 34.12
N ILE A 296 18.37 -15.03 34.56
CA ILE A 296 17.83 -14.35 35.75
C ILE A 296 17.14 -13.07 35.30
N ILE A 297 15.90 -12.84 35.74
CA ILE A 297 15.23 -11.55 35.57
C ILE A 297 15.64 -10.64 36.73
N ASP A 298 16.01 -9.40 36.43
CA ASP A 298 16.32 -8.42 37.48
C ASP A 298 15.09 -8.14 38.38
N LYS A 299 15.33 -7.74 39.62
CA LYS A 299 14.28 -7.42 40.61
C LYS A 299 13.30 -6.36 40.08
N ARG A 300 13.77 -5.44 39.22
CA ARG A 300 12.93 -4.40 38.61
C ARG A 300 12.13 -4.88 37.39
N GLN A 301 12.32 -6.14 36.97
CA GLN A 301 11.74 -6.73 35.76
C GLN A 301 12.02 -5.91 34.49
N GLN A 302 13.23 -5.32 34.41
CA GLN A 302 13.65 -4.49 33.28
C GLN A 302 14.64 -5.19 32.34
N GLY A 303 15.09 -6.39 32.70
CA GLY A 303 16.01 -7.15 31.86
C GLY A 303 16.20 -8.59 32.26
N VAL A 304 16.67 -9.38 31.30
CA VAL A 304 17.05 -10.79 31.42
C VAL A 304 18.58 -10.88 31.36
N TYR A 305 19.18 -11.62 32.29
CA TYR A 305 20.63 -11.70 32.49
C TYR A 305 21.14 -13.13 32.37
N LEU A 306 22.20 -13.33 31.60
CA LEU A 306 23.04 -14.52 31.64
C LEU A 306 24.31 -14.19 32.43
N ASN A 307 24.30 -14.60 33.69
CA ASN A 307 25.36 -14.28 34.66
C ASN A 307 26.47 -15.33 34.71
N ARG A 308 26.23 -16.55 34.22
CA ARG A 308 27.18 -17.67 34.25
C ARG A 308 28.16 -17.53 33.09
N PRO A 309 29.48 -17.42 33.34
CA PRO A 309 30.45 -17.21 32.27
C PRO A 309 30.47 -18.35 31.23
N SER A 310 30.32 -19.59 31.67
CA SER A 310 30.25 -20.76 30.77
C SER A 310 29.03 -20.71 29.84
N GLU A 311 27.93 -20.12 30.29
CA GLU A 311 26.73 -19.95 29.47
C GLU A 311 26.89 -18.81 28.46
N VAL A 312 27.62 -17.75 28.81
CA VAL A 312 27.99 -16.73 27.83
C VAL A 312 28.85 -17.33 26.73
N ASP A 313 29.86 -18.13 27.09
CA ASP A 313 30.70 -18.83 26.11
C ASP A 313 29.86 -19.79 25.24
N ARG A 314 28.91 -20.52 25.84
CA ARG A 314 27.98 -21.40 25.12
C ARG A 314 27.03 -20.64 24.19
N TYR A 315 26.55 -19.47 24.60
CA TYR A 315 25.70 -18.62 23.74
C TYR A 315 26.43 -18.26 22.44
N PHE A 316 27.70 -17.87 22.53
CA PHE A 316 28.51 -17.54 21.37
C PHE A 316 28.85 -18.74 20.48
N LEU A 317 28.82 -19.95 21.02
CA LEU A 317 29.01 -21.19 20.28
C LEU A 317 27.75 -21.63 19.53
N GLU A 318 26.62 -21.68 20.26
CA GLU A 318 25.35 -22.26 19.80
C GLU A 318 24.48 -21.26 19.06
N VAL A 319 24.24 -20.09 19.66
CA VAL A 319 23.34 -19.06 19.10
C VAL A 319 24.07 -18.23 18.05
N ARG A 320 25.33 -17.89 18.36
CA ARG A 320 26.20 -17.00 17.58
C ARG A 320 25.61 -15.60 17.43
N THR A 321 26.40 -14.69 16.88
CA THR A 321 25.98 -13.31 16.57
C THR A 321 26.32 -13.00 15.13
N ASN A 322 25.43 -12.30 14.44
CA ASN A 322 25.67 -11.75 13.11
C ASN A 322 26.05 -10.26 13.18
N ASN A 323 26.03 -9.65 14.37
CA ASN A 323 26.51 -8.28 14.58
C ASN A 323 28.00 -8.29 15.02
N PRO A 324 28.93 -7.82 14.15
CA PRO A 324 30.36 -7.83 14.44
C PRO A 324 30.75 -7.09 15.72
N ARG A 325 29.97 -6.09 16.14
CA ARG A 325 30.22 -5.34 17.38
C ARG A 325 30.25 -6.26 18.59
N TYR A 326 29.27 -7.16 18.71
CA TYR A 326 29.18 -8.07 19.85
C TYR A 326 30.25 -9.14 19.80
N TYR A 327 30.54 -9.69 18.62
CA TYR A 327 31.62 -10.65 18.44
C TYR A 327 32.99 -10.07 18.82
N ASN A 328 33.29 -8.86 18.35
CA ASN A 328 34.54 -8.17 18.67
C ASN A 328 34.64 -7.83 20.15
N ARG A 329 33.53 -7.39 20.76
CA ARG A 329 33.47 -7.09 22.19
C ARG A 329 33.67 -8.35 23.04
N TYR A 330 33.01 -9.46 22.70
CA TYR A 330 33.21 -10.76 23.34
C TYR A 330 34.66 -11.23 23.21
N SER A 331 35.22 -11.23 22.00
CA SER A 331 36.60 -11.64 21.73
C SER A 331 37.62 -10.83 22.52
N LYS A 332 37.45 -9.50 22.59
CA LYS A 332 38.28 -8.61 23.41
C LYS A 332 38.16 -8.93 24.90
N PHE A 333 36.98 -9.29 25.37
CA PHE A 333 36.79 -9.64 26.77
C PHE A 333 37.36 -11.00 27.12
N PHE A 334 37.27 -11.95 26.19
CA PHE A 334 37.79 -13.30 26.31
C PHE A 334 39.32 -13.33 26.34
N SER A 335 40.01 -12.61 25.44
CA SER A 335 41.49 -12.56 25.44
C SER A 335 42.07 -11.98 26.74
N GLN A 336 41.41 -10.97 27.30
CA GLN A 336 41.80 -10.35 28.57
C GLN A 336 41.47 -11.19 29.81
N LYS A 337 40.66 -12.25 29.67
CA LYS A 337 40.42 -13.27 30.71
C LYS A 337 41.62 -14.22 30.82
N ILE A 338 42.22 -14.57 29.68
CA ILE A 338 43.37 -15.48 29.59
C ILE A 338 44.66 -14.83 30.15
N GLY A 339 44.86 -13.53 29.92
CA GLY A 339 46.05 -12.80 30.39
C GLY A 339 46.12 -12.48 31.90
N ARG A 340 45.30 -13.10 32.76
CA ARG A 340 45.26 -12.84 34.22
C ARG A 340 45.26 -14.08 35.11
N ILE A 341 45.69 -15.21 34.57
CA ILE A 341 46.06 -16.36 35.40
C ILE A 341 47.47 -16.07 35.90
N GLY A 342 47.62 -15.40 37.05
CA GLY A 342 48.93 -15.36 37.74
C GLY A 342 49.43 -14.07 38.39
N GLU A 343 48.58 -13.12 38.80
CA GLU A 343 49.04 -12.08 39.75
C GLU A 343 48.14 -12.06 40.99
N VAL A 344 48.58 -12.83 41.98
CA VAL A 344 48.33 -12.55 43.39
C VAL A 344 49.17 -11.32 43.71
N VAL A 345 48.53 -10.20 44.04
CA VAL A 345 49.19 -9.12 44.79
C VAL A 345 48.89 -9.36 46.26
#